data_AF-A0A5K1HFA8-F1
#
_entry.id   AF-A0A5K1HFA8-F1
#
_cell.length_a   1.000
_cell.length_b   1.000
_cell.length_c   1.000
_cell.angle_alpha   90.00
_cell.angle_beta   90.00
_cell.angle_gamma   90.00
#
_symmetry.space_group_name_H-M   'P 1'
#
loop_
_entity.id
_entity.type
_entity.pdbx_description
1 polymer ?
#
loop_
_entity_poly.entity_id
_entity_poly.type
_entity_poly.pdbx_seq_one_letter_code
_entity_poly.pdbx_strand_id
1 'polypeptide(L)'
;INHSNPLGTKGKLARNYAMFIKAMWCDREGVYSPDLIKSAVSSINPMFSGYAQHDSQEFFSFLIDGIHEDLNRVEKKPYVASIESSGRTDQEVATESWLGHIKRNQSIITDLMTGQYKSK
;
A
#
# COMPACT_ATOMS: atom_id res chain seq x y z
N ILE A 1 10.26 7.85 -3.91
CA ILE A 1 9.44 7.89 -2.69
C ILE A 1 8.68 9.21 -2.69
N ASN A 2 7.37 9.16 -2.48
CA ASN A 2 6.50 10.33 -2.45
C ASN A 2 6.37 10.85 -1.02
N HIS A 3 7.20 11.83 -0.66
CA HIS A 3 7.22 12.40 0.70
C HIS A 3 6.05 13.35 0.99
N SER A 4 5.41 13.87 -0.06
CA SER A 4 4.33 14.85 0.00
C SER A 4 2.94 14.23 0.05
N ASN A 5 2.81 12.92 -0.20
CA ASN A 5 1.52 12.26 -0.19
C ASN A 5 0.90 12.29 1.22
N PRO A 6 -0.25 12.96 1.41
CA PRO A 6 -0.89 13.08 2.72
C PRO A 6 -1.41 11.74 3.25
N LEU A 7 -1.61 10.74 2.38
CA LEU A 7 -2.03 9.39 2.76
C LEU A 7 -0.83 8.47 3.04
N GLY A 8 0.39 8.91 2.71
CA GLY A 8 1.61 8.15 2.95
C GLY A 8 2.20 8.38 4.35
N THR A 9 3.37 7.78 4.57
CA THR A 9 4.12 7.84 5.84
C THR A 9 5.40 8.66 5.70
N LYS A 10 5.43 9.55 4.71
CA LYS A 10 6.62 10.31 4.28
C LYS A 10 7.79 9.40 3.90
N GLY A 11 7.52 8.19 3.40
CA GLY A 11 8.55 7.23 3.05
C GLY A 11 9.10 6.41 4.21
N LYS A 12 8.50 6.47 5.39
CA LYS A 12 9.03 5.77 6.58
C LYS A 12 8.84 4.26 6.43
N LEU A 13 7.66 3.78 6.03
CA LEU A 13 7.41 2.35 5.83
C LEU A 13 8.23 1.80 4.68
N ALA A 14 8.21 2.44 3.51
CA ALA A 14 8.93 1.95 2.34
C ALA A 14 10.43 1.78 2.61
N ARG A 15 11.07 2.72 3.32
CA ARG A 15 12.50 2.64 3.67
C ARG A 15 12.80 1.52 4.67
N ASN A 16 12.04 1.43 5.76
CA ASN A 16 12.27 0.41 6.77
C ASN A 16 11.98 -1.00 6.23
N TYR A 17 10.97 -1.14 5.38
CA TYR A 17 10.69 -2.38 4.67
C TYR A 17 11.83 -2.77 3.72
N ALA A 18 12.33 -1.82 2.91
CA ALA A 18 13.47 -2.08 2.03
C ALA A 18 14.73 -2.51 2.79
N MET A 19 15.02 -1.87 3.93
CA MET A 19 16.13 -2.27 4.81
C MET A 19 15.94 -3.69 5.36
N PHE A 20 14.73 -4.01 5.83
CA PHE A 20 14.39 -5.33 6.35
C PHE A 20 14.55 -6.43 5.28
N ILE A 21 13.98 -6.23 4.09
CA ILE A 21 14.12 -7.17 2.97
C ILE A 21 15.59 -7.30 2.56
N LYS A 22 16.33 -6.19 2.43
CA LYS A 22 17.76 -6.25 2.08
C LYS A 22 18.57 -7.06 3.11
N ALA A 23 18.30 -6.87 4.40
CA ALA A 23 18.97 -7.64 5.44
C ALA A 23 18.64 -9.14 5.32
N MET A 24 17.38 -9.51 5.18
CA MET A 24 16.99 -10.92 5.04
C MET A 24 17.56 -11.60 3.79
N TRP A 25 17.69 -10.87 2.67
CA TRP A 25 18.14 -11.45 1.40
C TRP A 25 19.66 -11.43 1.21
N CYS A 26 20.38 -10.49 1.83
CA CYS A 26 21.81 -10.30 1.60
C CYS A 26 22.69 -10.75 2.77
N ASP A 27 22.16 -10.79 3.99
CA ASP A 27 22.93 -11.22 5.15
C ASP A 27 23.05 -12.75 5.18
N ARG A 28 24.20 -13.25 5.67
CA ARG A 28 24.48 -14.68 5.77
C ARG A 28 24.12 -15.27 7.14
N GLU A 29 23.76 -14.40 8.08
CA GLU A 29 23.26 -14.79 9.40
C GLU A 29 21.88 -15.45 9.28
N GLY A 30 21.64 -16.52 10.06
CA GLY A 30 20.41 -17.31 9.96
C GLY A 30 19.16 -16.69 10.58
N VAL A 31 19.30 -15.60 11.36
CA VAL A 31 18.20 -14.95 12.08
C VAL A 31 18.40 -13.44 12.07
N TYR A 32 17.34 -12.68 11.76
CA TYR A 32 17.36 -11.21 11.75
C TYR A 32 16.23 -10.64 12.62
N SER A 33 16.56 -9.66 13.48
CA SER A 33 15.57 -9.00 14.35
C SER A 33 14.84 -7.87 13.61
N PRO A 34 13.49 -7.86 13.55
CA PRO A 34 12.70 -6.86 12.83
C PRO A 34 12.48 -5.55 13.61
N ASP A 35 13.37 -5.17 14.54
CA ASP A 35 13.14 -4.04 15.47
C ASP A 35 12.85 -2.71 14.77
N LEU A 36 13.58 -2.41 13.69
CA LEU A 36 13.40 -1.18 12.92
C LEU A 36 12.03 -1.11 12.26
N ILE A 37 11.59 -2.19 11.62
CA ILE A 37 10.27 -2.22 10.97
C ILE A 37 9.15 -2.26 12.01
N LYS A 38 9.31 -2.99 13.12
CA LYS A 38 8.34 -2.98 14.23
C LYS A 38 8.17 -1.58 14.82
N SER A 39 9.27 -0.85 15.04
CA SER A 39 9.25 0.53 15.53
C SER A 39 8.59 1.48 14.53
N ALA A 40 8.89 1.33 13.24
CA ALA A 40 8.26 2.13 12.19
C ALA A 40 6.74 1.92 12.17
N VAL A 41 6.27 0.67 12.11
CA VAL A 41 4.85 0.30 12.14
C VAL A 41 4.17 0.87 13.39
N SER A 42 4.75 0.64 14.57
CA SER A 42 4.17 1.05 15.86
C SER A 42 4.00 2.57 15.98
N SER A 43 4.88 3.34 15.33
CA SER A 43 4.80 4.80 15.32
C SER A 43 3.71 5.37 14.41
N ILE A 44 3.19 4.55 13.49
CA ILE A 44 2.17 4.96 12.51
C ILE A 44 0.80 4.47 12.94
N ASN A 45 0.71 3.21 13.37
CA ASN A 45 -0.52 2.64 13.89
C ASN A 45 -0.28 2.10 15.31
N PRO A 46 -0.78 2.80 16.35
CA PRO A 46 -0.61 2.39 17.75
C PRO A 46 -1.16 1.00 18.08
N MET A 47 -2.09 0.47 17.28
CA MET A 47 -2.60 -0.90 17.45
C MET A 47 -1.47 -1.93 17.48
N PHE A 48 -0.43 -1.74 16.66
CA PHE A 48 0.71 -2.63 16.57
C PHE A 48 1.84 -2.28 17.54
N SER A 49 1.64 -1.38 18.51
CA SER A 49 2.69 -0.96 19.45
C SER A 49 2.98 -2.00 20.53
N GLY A 50 1.96 -2.77 20.93
CA GLY A 50 2.06 -3.78 21.98
C GLY A 50 2.77 -5.06 21.54
N TYR A 51 2.64 -6.07 22.42
CA TYR A 51 3.15 -7.44 22.25
C TYR A 51 2.01 -8.47 22.24
N ALA A 52 0.76 -8.01 22.10
CA ALA A 52 -0.38 -8.90 21.94
C ALA A 52 -0.31 -9.62 20.58
N GLN A 53 -1.01 -10.74 20.47
CA GLN A 53 -1.21 -11.38 19.17
C GLN A 53 -2.13 -10.52 18.31
N HIS A 54 -1.83 -10.44 17.02
CA HIS A 54 -2.58 -9.66 16.04
C HIS A 54 -2.96 -10.53 14.84
N ASP A 55 -4.00 -10.09 14.12
CA ASP A 55 -4.35 -10.70 12.84
C ASP A 55 -3.30 -10.32 11.78
N SER A 56 -2.71 -11.34 11.15
CA SER A 56 -1.73 -11.16 10.07
C SER A 56 -2.32 -10.49 8.83
N GLN A 57 -3.61 -10.69 8.55
CA GLN A 57 -4.29 -10.10 7.39
C GLN A 57 -4.46 -8.59 7.57
N GLU A 58 -4.79 -8.16 8.78
CA GLU A 58 -4.90 -6.75 9.13
C GLU A 58 -3.53 -6.06 9.01
N PHE A 59 -2.49 -6.68 9.58
CA PHE A 59 -1.13 -6.17 9.48
C PHE A 59 -0.65 -6.07 8.03
N PHE A 60 -0.89 -7.11 7.23
CA PHE A 60 -0.52 -7.12 5.81
C PHE A 60 -1.23 -6.01 5.02
N SER A 61 -2.54 -5.83 5.23
CA SER A 61 -3.32 -4.80 4.55
C SER A 61 -2.78 -3.40 4.89
N PHE A 62 -2.50 -3.14 6.17
CA PHE A 62 -1.88 -1.90 6.61
C PHE A 62 -0.51 -1.66 5.97
N LEU A 63 0.36 -2.68 5.97
CA LEU A 63 1.72 -2.54 5.47
C LEU A 63 1.74 -2.25 3.97
N ILE A 64 0.93 -2.99 3.20
CA ILE A 64 0.88 -2.85 1.74
C ILE A 64 0.26 -1.51 1.33
N ASP A 65 -0.79 -1.05 2.02
CA ASP A 65 -1.37 0.27 1.78
C ASP A 65 -0.37 1.39 2.08
N GLY A 66 0.32 1.32 3.21
CA GLY A 66 1.34 2.30 3.58
C GLY A 66 2.53 2.35 2.62
N ILE A 67 2.99 1.18 2.13
CA ILE A 67 4.05 1.10 1.10
C ILE A 67 3.52 1.61 -0.26
N HIS A 68 2.28 1.27 -0.62
CA HIS A 68 1.62 1.79 -1.82
C HIS A 68 1.65 3.32 -1.82
N GLU A 69 1.19 3.95 -0.74
CA GLU A 69 1.10 5.40 -0.65
C GLU A 69 2.48 6.09 -0.59
N ASP A 70 3.46 5.48 0.09
CA ASP A 70 4.86 5.97 0.09
C ASP A 70 5.52 5.90 -1.30
N LEU A 71 5.08 4.97 -2.15
CA LEU A 71 5.64 4.73 -3.49
C LEU A 71 4.71 5.19 -4.62
N ASN A 72 3.60 5.84 -4.30
CA ASN A 72 2.64 6.31 -5.28
C ASN A 72 3.26 7.41 -6.14
N ARG A 73 3.34 7.17 -7.45
CA ARG A 73 3.87 8.07 -8.48
C ARG A 73 2.95 9.26 -8.73
N VAL A 74 1.66 9.16 -8.36
CA VAL A 74 0.71 10.26 -8.45
C VAL A 74 0.92 11.21 -7.26
N GLU A 75 1.51 12.39 -7.52
CA GLU A 75 1.79 13.38 -6.48
C GLU A 75 0.52 14.11 -5.99
N LYS A 76 -0.36 14.48 -6.93
CA LYS A 76 -1.62 15.17 -6.64
C LYS A 76 -2.79 14.34 -7.14
N LYS A 77 -3.45 13.62 -6.22
CA LYS A 77 -4.58 12.75 -6.55
C LYS A 77 -5.78 13.58 -7.03
N PRO A 78 -6.19 13.51 -8.31
CA PRO A 78 -7.34 14.26 -8.81
C PRO A 78 -8.64 13.68 -8.23
N TYR A 79 -9.66 14.52 -8.07
CA TYR A 79 -11.01 14.01 -7.79
C TYR A 79 -11.47 13.13 -8.97
N VAL A 80 -12.02 11.96 -8.65
CA VAL A 80 -12.61 11.04 -9.61
C VAL A 80 -14.03 10.79 -9.14
N ALA A 81 -15.01 11.12 -9.98
CA ALA A 81 -16.42 10.92 -9.66
C ALA A 81 -16.76 9.42 -9.61
N SER A 82 -17.80 9.07 -8.86
CA SER A 82 -18.37 7.72 -8.86
C SER A 82 -18.93 7.40 -10.24
N ILE A 83 -18.60 6.20 -10.74
CA ILE A 83 -19.04 5.73 -12.04
C ILE A 83 -20.27 4.86 -11.85
N GLU A 84 -21.38 5.24 -12.46
CA GLU A 84 -22.60 4.44 -12.46
C GLU A 84 -22.68 3.56 -13.71
N SER A 85 -23.25 2.36 -13.60
CA SER A 85 -23.40 1.48 -14.76
C SER A 85 -24.37 2.07 -15.78
N SER A 86 -25.48 2.68 -15.34
CA SER A 86 -26.46 3.41 -16.17
C SER A 86 -26.85 2.69 -17.49
N GLY A 87 -26.90 1.35 -17.49
CA GLY A 87 -27.24 0.53 -18.66
C GLY A 87 -26.09 0.25 -19.64
N ARG A 88 -24.87 0.71 -19.33
CA ARG A 88 -23.64 0.44 -20.09
C ARG A 88 -23.12 -0.97 -19.82
N THR A 89 -22.27 -1.46 -20.71
CA THR A 89 -21.70 -2.80 -20.57
C THR A 89 -20.72 -2.88 -19.40
N ASP A 90 -20.59 -4.06 -18.79
CA ASP A 90 -19.63 -4.30 -17.71
C ASP A 90 -18.20 -3.95 -18.13
N GLN A 91 -17.84 -4.21 -19.39
CA GLN A 91 -16.50 -3.93 -19.91
C GLN A 91 -16.20 -2.43 -19.99
N GLU A 92 -17.16 -1.62 -20.43
CA GLU A 92 -17.02 -0.16 -20.48
C GLU A 92 -16.87 0.42 -19.07
N VAL A 93 -17.73 0.00 -18.15
CA VAL A 93 -17.73 0.47 -16.75
C VAL A 93 -16.45 0.02 -16.03
N ALA A 94 -16.01 -1.22 -16.24
CA ALA A 94 -14.76 -1.73 -15.67
C ALA A 94 -13.55 -0.94 -16.17
N THR A 95 -13.47 -0.71 -17.49
CA THR A 95 -12.38 0.07 -18.11
C THR A 95 -12.34 1.50 -17.56
N GLU A 96 -13.48 2.18 -17.51
CA GLU A 96 -13.57 3.53 -16.97
C GLU A 96 -13.16 3.58 -15.49
N SER A 97 -13.62 2.61 -14.70
CA SER A 97 -13.30 2.50 -13.27
C SER A 97 -11.83 2.23 -13.03
N TRP A 98 -11.20 1.38 -13.85
CA TRP A 98 -9.78 1.11 -13.78
C TRP A 98 -8.96 2.34 -14.15
N LEU A 99 -9.34 3.05 -15.21
CA LEU A 99 -8.69 4.32 -15.58
C LEU A 99 -8.82 5.38 -14.47
N GLY A 100 -9.98 5.45 -13.81
CA GLY A 100 -10.19 6.29 -12.63
C GLY A 100 -9.28 5.91 -11.46
N HIS A 101 -9.14 4.62 -11.18
CA HIS A 101 -8.24 4.09 -10.16
C HIS A 101 -6.77 4.46 -10.43
N ILE A 102 -6.30 4.17 -11.65
CA ILE A 102 -4.91 4.43 -12.07
C ILE A 102 -4.58 5.92 -12.13
N LYS A 103 -5.55 6.83 -12.32
CA LYS A 103 -5.34 8.28 -12.19
C LYS A 103 -4.92 8.72 -10.78
N ARG A 104 -5.23 7.92 -9.75
CA ARG A 104 -4.98 8.24 -8.34
C ARG A 104 -3.91 7.35 -7.71
N ASN A 105 -3.75 6.13 -8.22
CA ASN A 105 -2.96 5.07 -7.60
C ASN A 105 -2.03 4.46 -8.64
N GLN A 106 -0.74 4.79 -8.56
CA GLN A 106 0.29 4.23 -9.44
C GLN A 106 1.52 3.89 -8.62
N SER A 107 1.75 2.62 -8.35
CA SER A 107 2.91 2.16 -7.60
C SER A 107 3.24 0.73 -8.01
N ILE A 108 4.38 0.22 -7.55
CA ILE A 108 4.71 -1.19 -7.73
C ILE A 108 3.67 -2.13 -7.10
N ILE A 109 3.00 -1.71 -6.03
CA ILE A 109 1.91 -2.49 -5.42
C ILE A 109 0.71 -2.58 -6.35
N THR A 110 0.37 -1.47 -7.01
CA THR A 110 -0.69 -1.43 -8.02
C THR A 110 -0.36 -2.34 -9.19
N ASP A 111 0.90 -2.27 -9.65
CA ASP A 111 1.40 -3.02 -10.80
C ASP A 111 1.40 -4.54 -10.55
N LEU A 112 1.65 -4.99 -9.32
CA LEU A 112 1.84 -6.42 -8.99
C LEU A 112 0.68 -7.09 -8.25
N MET A 113 -0.09 -6.33 -7.46
CA MET A 113 -0.99 -6.89 -6.44
C MET A 113 -2.43 -6.39 -6.53
N THR A 114 -2.72 -5.40 -7.38
CA THR A 114 -4.07 -4.84 -7.50
C THR A 114 -4.82 -5.50 -8.66
N GLY A 115 -6.01 -6.00 -8.35
CA GLY A 115 -6.99 -6.46 -9.33
C GLY A 115 -8.28 -5.64 -9.24
N GLN A 116 -9.25 -5.98 -10.09
CA GLN A 116 -10.57 -5.36 -10.11
C GLN A 116 -11.65 -6.44 -10.00
N TYR A 117 -12.65 -6.20 -9.15
CA TYR A 117 -13.83 -7.05 -9.05
C TYR A 117 -15.10 -6.21 -9.28
N LYS A 118 -16.15 -6.85 -9.77
CA LYS A 118 -17.48 -6.25 -9.89
C LYS A 118 -18.25 -6.46 -8.59
N SER A 119 -18.63 -5.36 -7.93
CA SER A 119 -19.63 -5.39 -6.86
C SER A 119 -21.03 -5.33 -7.47
N LYS A 120 -21.96 -6.15 -6.97
CA LYS A 120 -23.37 -6.18 -7.39
C LYS A 120 -24.21 -5.34 -6.45
#